data_AF-A0A847BY60-F1
#
_entry.id   AF-A0A847BY60-F1
#
_cell.length_a   1.000
_cell.length_b   1.000
_cell.length_c   1.000
_cell.angle_alpha   90.00
_cell.angle_beta   90.00
_cell.angle_gamma   90.00
#
_symmetry.space_group_name_H-M   'P 1'
#
loop_
_entity.id
_entity.type
_entity.pdbx_description
1 polymer ?
#
loop_
_entity_poly.entity_id
_entity_poly.type
_entity_poly.pdbx_seq_one_letter_code
_entity_poly.pdbx_strand_id
1 'polypeptide(L)'
;MRAPPRPWRQIPALAASHLCHEWILTLCLVVALAAVISPLLVLLGLKYGTIQTLRERLVEDPVFREIRPTQTREFAPPWFDEVSSWPGVAFLTPTILPLSSVIHVVPRDGGKNGLFDLIPTAPGDPLLLENGAPVPVEGEAVVTAEAAKRSGCQAGGEMTVRVSRSRGGRSEQVEARLKVVSVLDPRAGSLARVYAPLSFVLDVEAYKEGYGAPGRGWAGQTPDPYASFDGAVLLLSEPLFPIARTGLIINTGFGRIAEMSGETVHELFGFLPPGGFAAYDLSAPGASITTSNLQAVGQKLRGRDRVLLPYVRGIELMLQGQALHPIGLSLDADQGALLQVEPLPWGGSRGNLPQDGRLLQVLAPASQAPAKGGTVAASFTGMEGELAFKLHLSGSTSLARPVVPVELLGILRTATQRKVLFDPNTERFQMARGGYRGFRLYARSIDDVPALYEKLKTQGVEVMAEVEAIERIRTLDRGLSRLFWLISLLSLFGGTSVLVSSLYAAVERRRRDLGVLRLLGFARRHVFFFPVAQGLIISALGLAAGFAGYGILALAINRAFASELAPGEAFCFLPASYIPLFSMATIFLAALASLVAAWRATCIDPAEVIREQ
;
A
#
# COMPACT_ATOMS: atom_id res chain seq x y z
N MET A 1 -5.58 -17.70 85.13
CA MET A 1 -4.91 -16.51 84.54
C MET A 1 -5.42 -16.33 83.11
N ARG A 2 -6.24 -15.30 82.84
CA ARG A 2 -6.68 -14.97 81.48
C ARG A 2 -5.57 -14.17 80.80
N ALA A 3 -5.14 -14.57 79.60
CA ALA A 3 -4.13 -13.87 78.81
C ALA A 3 -4.50 -12.38 78.68
N PRO A 4 -3.52 -11.46 78.71
CA PRO A 4 -3.81 -10.04 78.54
C PRO A 4 -4.52 -9.84 77.19
N PRO A 5 -5.62 -9.06 77.15
CA PRO A 5 -6.29 -8.76 75.89
C PRO A 5 -5.24 -8.17 74.95
N ARG A 6 -5.13 -8.69 73.72
CA ARG A 6 -4.28 -8.09 72.69
C ARG A 6 -5.04 -6.87 72.13
N PRO A 7 -4.74 -5.64 72.56
CA PRO A 7 -5.52 -4.45 72.19
C PRO A 7 -5.57 -4.22 70.68
N TRP A 8 -4.54 -4.65 69.94
CA TRP A 8 -4.42 -4.56 68.49
C TRP A 8 -5.52 -5.28 67.71
N ARG A 9 -6.08 -6.38 68.25
CA ARG A 9 -7.22 -7.07 67.62
C ARG A 9 -8.56 -6.40 67.90
N GLN A 10 -8.65 -5.62 68.97
CA GLN A 10 -9.90 -5.02 69.43
C GLN A 10 -10.14 -3.62 68.81
N ILE A 11 -9.09 -2.90 68.40
CA ILE A 11 -9.19 -1.57 67.79
C ILE A 11 -10.10 -1.53 66.54
N PRO A 12 -9.96 -2.41 65.53
CA PRO A 12 -10.84 -2.36 64.36
C PRO A 12 -12.29 -2.73 64.71
N ALA A 13 -12.51 -3.64 65.66
CA ALA A 13 -13.86 -3.98 66.14
C ALA A 13 -14.51 -2.82 66.90
N LEU A 14 -13.71 -2.10 67.71
CA LEU A 14 -14.15 -0.89 68.41
C LEU A 14 -14.46 0.24 67.43
N ALA A 15 -13.61 0.43 66.42
CA ALA A 15 -13.84 1.41 65.35
C ALA A 15 -15.10 1.09 64.55
N ALA A 16 -15.32 -0.18 64.18
CA ALA A 16 -16.54 -0.62 63.50
C ALA A 16 -17.79 -0.41 64.36
N SER A 17 -17.75 -0.82 65.63
CA SER A 17 -18.86 -0.60 66.57
C SER A 17 -19.17 0.88 66.75
N HIS A 18 -18.14 1.73 66.76
CA HIS A 18 -18.30 3.17 66.86
C HIS A 18 -18.96 3.76 65.59
N LEU A 19 -18.52 3.35 64.40
CA LEU A 19 -19.13 3.75 63.14
C LEU A 19 -20.60 3.30 63.03
N CYS A 20 -20.94 2.13 63.57
CA CYS A 20 -22.32 1.66 63.67
C CYS A 20 -23.16 2.49 64.66
N HIS A 21 -22.57 2.96 65.77
CA HIS A 21 -23.28 3.82 66.71
C HIS A 21 -23.58 5.19 66.10
N GLU A 22 -22.63 5.75 65.33
CA GLU A 22 -22.79 7.01 64.58
C GLU A 22 -23.22 6.78 63.12
N TRP A 23 -24.17 5.85 62.89
CA TRP A 23 -24.51 5.37 61.55
C TRP A 23 -24.94 6.49 60.57
N ILE A 24 -25.56 7.57 61.03
CA ILE A 24 -25.97 8.70 60.17
C ILE A 24 -24.75 9.42 59.59
N LEU A 25 -23.75 9.72 60.43
CA LEU A 25 -22.51 10.37 60.02
C LEU A 25 -21.69 9.43 59.13
N THR A 26 -21.60 8.16 59.51
CA THR A 26 -20.94 7.12 58.70
C THR A 26 -21.59 7.00 57.32
N LEU A 27 -22.92 6.94 57.24
CA LEU A 27 -23.65 6.87 55.97
C LEU A 27 -23.38 8.10 55.11
N CYS A 28 -23.43 9.30 55.69
CA CYS A 28 -23.14 10.55 54.99
C CYS A 28 -21.72 10.55 54.39
N LEU A 29 -20.73 10.08 55.16
CA LEU A 29 -19.33 9.94 54.71
C LEU A 29 -19.17 8.91 53.59
N VAL A 30 -19.81 7.75 53.73
CA VAL A 30 -19.80 6.69 52.71
C VAL A 30 -20.44 7.20 51.41
N VAL A 31 -21.59 7.88 51.51
CA VAL A 31 -22.28 8.48 50.36
C VAL A 31 -21.45 9.58 49.72
N ALA A 32 -20.83 10.47 50.50
CA ALA A 32 -19.96 11.52 49.99
C ALA A 32 -18.76 10.94 49.23
N LEU A 33 -18.13 9.89 49.77
CA LEU A 33 -17.03 9.21 49.09
C LEU A 33 -17.51 8.52 47.81
N ALA A 34 -18.66 7.82 47.87
CA ALA A 34 -19.26 7.18 46.70
C ALA A 34 -19.63 8.21 45.61
N ALA A 35 -20.12 9.40 45.99
CA ALA A 35 -20.48 10.48 45.07
C ALA A 35 -19.26 11.09 44.36
N VAL A 36 -18.06 10.97 44.94
CA VAL A 36 -16.79 11.37 44.30
C VAL A 36 -16.26 10.25 43.40
N ILE A 37 -16.31 9.00 43.86
CA ILE A 37 -15.74 7.84 43.15
C ILE A 37 -16.59 7.47 41.92
N SER A 38 -17.92 7.37 42.08
CA SER A 38 -18.81 6.84 41.06
C SER A 38 -18.77 7.63 39.74
N PRO A 39 -18.89 8.98 39.71
CA PRO A 39 -18.82 9.73 38.46
C PRO A 39 -17.47 9.60 37.74
N LEU A 40 -16.38 9.46 38.49
CA LEU A 40 -15.02 9.29 37.95
C LEU A 40 -14.87 7.91 37.29
N LEU A 41 -15.37 6.87 37.94
CA LEU A 41 -15.44 5.52 37.36
C LEU A 41 -16.35 5.48 36.12
N VAL A 42 -17.48 6.18 36.13
CA VAL A 42 -18.40 6.27 34.99
C VAL A 42 -17.76 6.99 33.82
N LEU A 43 -17.12 8.14 34.05
CA LEU A 43 -16.41 8.86 33.00
C LEU A 43 -15.31 8.00 32.37
N LEU A 44 -14.55 7.28 33.21
CA LEU A 44 -13.51 6.38 32.73
C LEU A 44 -14.10 5.18 31.98
N GLY A 45 -15.17 4.58 32.49
CA GLY A 45 -15.89 3.50 31.84
C GLY A 45 -16.49 3.92 30.49
N LEU A 46 -17.01 5.14 30.39
CA LEU A 46 -17.46 5.74 29.14
C LEU A 46 -16.29 5.97 28.18
N LYS A 47 -15.17 6.52 28.67
CA LYS A 47 -13.96 6.71 27.86
C LYS A 47 -13.52 5.37 27.25
N TYR A 48 -13.32 4.34 28.07
CA TYR A 48 -12.87 3.04 27.57
C TYR A 48 -13.93 2.41 26.67
N GLY A 49 -15.20 2.34 27.07
CA GLY A 49 -16.24 1.71 26.28
C GLY A 49 -16.48 2.40 24.93
N THR A 50 -16.60 3.73 24.90
CA THR A 50 -16.79 4.48 23.64
C THR A 50 -15.58 4.40 22.72
N ILE A 51 -14.36 4.59 23.25
CA ILE A 51 -13.14 4.58 22.43
C ILE A 51 -12.84 3.17 21.95
N GLN A 52 -13.02 2.16 22.80
CA GLN A 52 -12.81 0.78 22.42
C GLN A 52 -13.82 0.34 21.38
N THR A 53 -15.10 0.68 21.53
CA THR A 53 -16.13 0.40 20.51
C THR A 53 -15.81 1.09 19.18
N LEU A 54 -15.47 2.38 19.20
CA LEU A 54 -15.10 3.13 17.99
C LEU A 54 -13.82 2.59 17.35
N ARG A 55 -12.83 2.21 18.17
CA ARG A 55 -11.56 1.65 17.70
C ARG A 55 -11.76 0.25 17.15
N GLU A 56 -12.50 -0.62 17.83
CA GLU A 56 -12.83 -1.97 17.37
C GLU A 56 -13.54 -1.90 16.03
N ARG A 57 -14.59 -1.07 15.89
CA ARG A 57 -15.28 -0.89 14.60
C ARG A 57 -14.38 -0.44 13.46
N LEU A 58 -13.35 0.38 13.72
CA LEU A 58 -12.41 0.83 12.70
C LEU A 58 -11.23 -0.12 12.47
N VAL A 59 -10.81 -0.86 13.50
CA VAL A 59 -9.73 -1.85 13.41
C VAL A 59 -10.22 -3.11 12.72
N GLU A 60 -11.45 -3.54 13.02
CA GLU A 60 -12.12 -4.70 12.44
C GLU A 60 -12.43 -4.53 10.95
N ASP A 61 -12.49 -3.30 10.46
CA ASP A 61 -12.66 -3.03 9.03
C ASP A 61 -11.29 -2.73 8.38
N PRO A 62 -10.74 -3.66 7.57
CA PRO A 62 -9.47 -3.49 6.89
C PRO A 62 -9.44 -2.26 5.98
N VAL A 63 -10.59 -1.76 5.52
CA VAL A 63 -10.68 -0.60 4.63
C VAL A 63 -10.05 0.65 5.26
N PHE A 64 -10.13 0.83 6.58
CA PHE A 64 -9.49 1.97 7.26
C PHE A 64 -7.98 1.86 7.36
N ARG A 65 -7.42 0.67 7.14
CA ARG A 65 -5.97 0.44 7.06
C ARG A 65 -5.44 0.50 5.63
N GLU A 66 -6.30 0.72 4.64
CA GLU A 66 -5.93 0.73 3.23
C GLU A 66 -5.44 2.11 2.79
N ILE A 67 -4.36 2.12 2.01
CA ILE A 67 -3.78 3.29 1.36
C ILE A 67 -3.69 3.01 -0.13
N ARG A 68 -4.24 3.91 -0.95
CA ARG A 68 -4.31 3.77 -2.41
C ARG A 68 -3.82 5.04 -3.10
N PRO A 69 -3.21 4.99 -4.29
CA PRO A 69 -2.81 6.19 -5.02
C PRO A 69 -4.03 6.94 -5.54
N THR A 70 -3.99 8.28 -5.48
CA THR A 70 -5.03 9.16 -6.04
C THR A 70 -4.80 9.42 -7.52
N GLN A 71 -3.53 9.41 -7.94
CA GLN A 71 -3.13 9.66 -9.32
C GLN A 71 -2.54 8.39 -9.94
N THR A 72 -2.80 8.20 -11.23
CA THR A 72 -2.15 7.15 -12.01
C THR A 72 -0.73 7.60 -12.37
N ARG A 73 0.28 6.86 -11.93
CA ARG A 73 1.69 7.04 -12.29
C ARG A 73 2.38 5.70 -12.39
N GLU A 74 3.51 5.64 -13.07
CA GLU A 74 4.28 4.40 -13.21
C GLU A 74 5.18 4.17 -11.99
N PHE A 75 5.15 2.96 -11.44
CA PHE A 75 5.92 2.49 -10.29
C PHE A 75 6.80 1.33 -10.74
N ALA A 76 8.12 1.49 -10.63
CA ALA A 76 9.07 0.43 -10.99
C ALA A 76 8.97 -0.76 -10.01
N PRO A 77 9.21 -2.01 -10.45
CA PRO A 77 9.17 -3.18 -9.57
C PRO A 77 10.02 -3.04 -8.29
N PRO A 78 11.28 -2.52 -8.32
CA PRO A 78 12.09 -2.38 -7.11
C PRO A 78 11.49 -1.44 -6.05
N TRP A 79 10.62 -0.51 -6.43
CA TRP A 79 9.92 0.37 -5.48
C TRP A 79 8.99 -0.43 -4.56
N PHE A 80 8.38 -1.51 -5.06
CA PHE A 80 7.51 -2.37 -4.25
C PHE A 80 8.31 -3.15 -3.21
N ASP A 81 9.50 -3.63 -3.57
CA ASP A 81 10.41 -4.30 -2.63
C ASP A 81 10.81 -3.35 -1.50
N GLU A 82 11.17 -2.11 -1.83
CA GLU A 82 11.50 -1.07 -0.84
C GLU A 82 10.33 -0.78 0.10
N VAL A 83 9.14 -0.49 -0.43
CA VAL A 83 7.97 -0.11 0.37
C VAL A 83 7.48 -1.28 1.23
N SER A 84 7.55 -2.52 0.72
CA SER A 84 7.15 -3.71 1.49
C SER A 84 7.98 -3.91 2.76
N SER A 85 9.21 -3.40 2.78
CA SER A 85 10.12 -3.48 3.94
C SER A 85 9.85 -2.42 5.02
N TRP A 86 8.98 -1.44 4.75
CA TRP A 86 8.77 -0.33 5.68
C TRP A 86 8.06 -0.79 6.98
N PRO A 87 8.45 -0.23 8.14
CA PRO A 87 7.72 -0.45 9.39
C PRO A 87 6.25 -0.04 9.26
N GLY A 88 5.35 -0.89 9.74
CA GLY A 88 3.91 -0.63 9.70
C GLY A 88 3.20 -1.10 8.44
N VAL A 89 3.90 -1.55 7.39
CA VAL A 89 3.25 -2.19 6.22
C VAL A 89 2.92 -3.65 6.55
N ALA A 90 1.67 -4.06 6.29
CA ALA A 90 1.19 -5.42 6.44
C ALA A 90 1.12 -6.16 5.09
N PHE A 91 0.69 -5.45 4.05
CA PHE A 91 0.47 -6.01 2.73
C PHE A 91 0.62 -4.94 1.67
N LEU A 92 1.19 -5.32 0.52
CA LEU A 92 1.34 -4.47 -0.65
C LEU A 92 1.21 -5.32 -1.90
N THR A 93 0.31 -4.94 -2.80
CA THR A 93 0.23 -5.51 -4.15
C THR A 93 0.17 -4.39 -5.19
N PRO A 94 0.85 -4.53 -6.33
CA PRO A 94 0.66 -3.65 -7.47
C PRO A 94 -0.76 -3.69 -8.03
N THR A 95 -1.16 -2.64 -8.74
CA THR A 95 -2.41 -2.56 -9.50
C THR A 95 -2.18 -2.06 -10.93
N ILE A 96 -3.19 -2.25 -11.76
CA ILE A 96 -3.23 -1.81 -13.17
C ILE A 96 -3.96 -0.47 -13.31
N LEU A 97 -4.07 0.06 -14.54
CA LEU A 97 -4.89 1.25 -14.83
C LEU A 97 -6.31 1.12 -14.28
N PRO A 98 -6.88 2.18 -13.67
CA PRO A 98 -8.27 2.17 -13.20
C PRO A 98 -9.30 1.76 -14.27
N LEU A 99 -9.13 2.22 -15.52
CA LEU A 99 -10.01 1.85 -16.65
C LEU A 99 -9.82 0.38 -17.11
N SER A 100 -8.65 -0.19 -16.83
CA SER A 100 -8.35 -1.59 -17.11
C SER A 100 -8.83 -2.52 -16.00
N SER A 101 -8.93 -2.04 -14.75
CA SER A 101 -9.43 -2.75 -13.54
C SER A 101 -10.93 -3.03 -13.52
N VAL A 102 -11.55 -3.29 -14.67
CA VAL A 102 -13.00 -3.47 -14.77
C VAL A 102 -13.32 -4.56 -15.79
N ILE A 103 -14.17 -5.52 -15.43
CA ILE A 103 -14.52 -6.65 -16.28
C ILE A 103 -16.03 -6.83 -16.38
N HIS A 104 -16.49 -7.41 -17.49
CA HIS A 104 -17.88 -7.81 -17.63
C HIS A 104 -18.06 -9.21 -17.04
N VAL A 105 -19.04 -9.39 -16.16
CA VAL A 105 -19.43 -10.71 -15.70
C VAL A 105 -20.63 -11.19 -16.52
N VAL A 106 -20.48 -12.37 -17.10
CA VAL A 106 -21.52 -13.03 -17.90
C VAL A 106 -22.34 -13.91 -16.96
N PRO A 107 -23.63 -13.61 -16.76
CA PRO A 107 -24.48 -14.38 -15.86
C PRO A 107 -24.84 -15.74 -16.45
N ARG A 108 -24.99 -16.74 -15.58
CA ARG A 108 -25.25 -18.14 -15.98
C ARG A 108 -26.69 -18.39 -16.44
N ASP A 109 -27.66 -17.64 -15.89
CA ASP A 109 -29.10 -17.86 -16.08
C ASP A 109 -29.84 -16.65 -16.71
N GLY A 110 -29.25 -16.00 -17.73
CA GLY A 110 -29.92 -14.92 -18.47
C GLY A 110 -30.13 -13.62 -17.68
N GLY A 111 -29.41 -13.44 -16.56
CA GLY A 111 -29.35 -12.18 -15.82
C GLY A 111 -28.77 -11.02 -16.65
N LYS A 112 -28.77 -9.81 -16.10
CA LYS A 112 -28.14 -8.65 -16.76
C LYS A 112 -26.62 -8.72 -16.63
N ASN A 113 -25.90 -8.57 -17.75
CA ASN A 113 -24.45 -8.38 -17.73
C ASN A 113 -24.07 -7.25 -16.77
N GLY A 114 -23.13 -7.54 -15.88
CA GLY A 114 -22.66 -6.61 -14.86
C GLY A 114 -21.22 -6.18 -15.12
N LEU A 115 -20.94 -4.90 -14.96
CA LEU A 115 -19.59 -4.35 -14.98
C LEU A 115 -19.08 -4.32 -13.54
N PHE A 116 -18.04 -5.11 -13.22
CA PHE A 116 -17.51 -5.30 -11.87
C PHE A 116 -16.05 -4.85 -11.80
N ASP A 117 -15.65 -4.32 -10.65
CA ASP A 117 -14.24 -3.96 -10.42
C ASP A 117 -13.40 -5.24 -10.31
N LEU A 118 -12.28 -5.26 -11.00
CA LEU A 118 -11.27 -6.30 -10.90
C LEU A 118 -10.11 -5.79 -10.04
N ILE A 119 -9.94 -6.38 -8.86
CA ILE A 119 -8.96 -5.97 -7.88
C ILE A 119 -7.89 -7.07 -7.74
N PRO A 120 -6.59 -6.74 -7.86
CA PRO A 120 -5.54 -7.72 -7.62
C PRO A 120 -5.44 -8.04 -6.12
N THR A 121 -5.13 -9.30 -5.84
CA THR A 121 -4.80 -9.80 -4.50
C THR A 121 -3.55 -10.68 -4.57
N ALA A 122 -2.93 -10.88 -3.41
CA ALA A 122 -1.73 -11.66 -3.23
C ALA A 122 -1.73 -12.28 -1.82
N PRO A 123 -0.85 -13.26 -1.53
CA PRO A 123 -0.75 -13.86 -0.20
C PRO A 123 -0.59 -12.79 0.90
N GLY A 124 -1.34 -12.94 1.99
CA GLY A 124 -1.31 -12.00 3.11
C GLY A 124 -2.31 -10.84 3.02
N ASP A 125 -3.22 -10.82 2.03
CA ASP A 125 -4.25 -9.77 1.90
C ASP A 125 -5.19 -9.72 3.12
N PRO A 126 -5.11 -8.66 3.97
CA PRO A 126 -5.88 -8.59 5.21
C PRO A 126 -7.39 -8.54 4.96
N LEU A 127 -7.82 -7.92 3.85
CA LEU A 127 -9.24 -7.80 3.53
C LEU A 127 -9.90 -9.17 3.31
N LEU A 128 -9.20 -10.10 2.65
CA LEU A 128 -9.72 -11.43 2.41
C LEU A 128 -9.63 -12.30 3.67
N LEU A 129 -8.45 -12.33 4.29
CA LEU A 129 -8.15 -13.21 5.41
C LEU A 129 -9.00 -12.88 6.65
N GLU A 130 -9.16 -11.61 6.99
CA GLU A 130 -9.97 -11.19 8.14
C GLU A 130 -11.49 -11.34 7.90
N ASN A 131 -11.90 -11.50 6.65
CA ASN A 131 -13.26 -11.89 6.27
C ASN A 131 -13.44 -13.40 6.06
N GLY A 132 -12.46 -14.21 6.49
CA GLY A 132 -12.55 -15.68 6.43
C GLY A 132 -12.45 -16.25 5.02
N ALA A 133 -12.03 -15.45 4.04
CA ALA A 133 -11.83 -15.91 2.67
C ALA A 133 -10.35 -16.30 2.42
N PRO A 134 -10.09 -17.44 1.75
CA PRO A 134 -8.75 -17.76 1.30
C PRO A 134 -8.31 -16.80 0.19
N VAL A 135 -7.00 -16.59 0.06
CA VAL A 135 -6.44 -15.84 -1.08
C VAL A 135 -6.53 -16.72 -2.34
N PRO A 136 -7.16 -16.27 -3.43
CA PRO A 136 -7.34 -17.05 -4.65
C PRO A 136 -6.00 -17.28 -5.37
N VAL A 137 -5.83 -18.47 -5.97
CA VAL A 137 -4.71 -18.79 -6.86
C VAL A 137 -5.13 -18.69 -8.33
N GLU A 138 -4.24 -19.08 -9.26
CA GLU A 138 -4.54 -19.02 -10.69
C GLU A 138 -5.83 -19.76 -11.09
N GLY A 139 -6.67 -19.07 -11.86
CA GLY A 139 -7.99 -19.57 -12.25
C GLY A 139 -9.07 -19.45 -11.17
N GLU A 140 -8.76 -18.92 -9.99
CA GLU A 140 -9.70 -18.70 -8.89
C GLU A 140 -9.99 -17.22 -8.67
N ALA A 141 -11.09 -16.93 -7.98
CA ALA A 141 -11.46 -15.59 -7.55
C ALA A 141 -12.24 -15.60 -6.23
N VAL A 142 -12.14 -14.50 -5.49
CA VAL A 142 -13.02 -14.18 -4.37
C VAL A 142 -13.90 -13.00 -4.78
N VAL A 143 -15.17 -13.00 -4.41
CA VAL A 143 -16.12 -11.96 -4.84
C VAL A 143 -16.82 -11.32 -3.66
N THR A 144 -17.24 -10.07 -3.78
CA THR A 144 -18.08 -9.42 -2.75
C THR A 144 -19.50 -10.00 -2.74
N ALA A 145 -20.22 -9.84 -1.64
CA ALA A 145 -21.64 -10.20 -1.55
C ALA A 145 -22.48 -9.56 -2.67
N GLU A 146 -22.22 -8.29 -3.01
CA GLU A 146 -22.91 -7.60 -4.10
C GLU A 146 -22.56 -8.18 -5.48
N ALA A 147 -21.30 -8.57 -5.71
CA ALA A 147 -20.90 -9.26 -6.94
C ALA A 147 -21.57 -10.64 -7.06
N ALA A 148 -21.61 -11.41 -5.97
CA ALA A 148 -22.30 -12.70 -5.92
C ALA A 148 -23.80 -12.55 -6.22
N LYS A 149 -24.47 -11.60 -5.56
CA LYS A 149 -25.88 -11.29 -5.78
C LYS A 149 -26.19 -10.90 -7.22
N ARG A 150 -25.38 -10.02 -7.82
CA ARG A 150 -25.59 -9.53 -9.20
C ARG A 150 -25.27 -10.56 -10.27
N SER A 151 -24.30 -11.43 -10.03
CA SER A 151 -23.89 -12.47 -10.99
C SER A 151 -24.63 -13.80 -10.82
N GLY A 152 -25.26 -14.01 -9.66
CA GLY A 152 -25.88 -15.27 -9.27
C GLY A 152 -24.89 -16.36 -8.86
N CYS A 153 -23.60 -16.03 -8.65
CA CYS A 153 -22.59 -17.01 -8.24
C CYS A 153 -22.60 -17.24 -6.72
N GLN A 154 -22.09 -18.40 -6.31
CA GLN A 154 -21.91 -18.80 -4.92
C GLN A 154 -20.49 -19.36 -4.72
N ALA A 155 -20.07 -19.50 -3.47
CA ALA A 155 -18.80 -20.15 -3.14
C ALA A 155 -18.79 -21.60 -3.69
N GLY A 156 -17.68 -21.99 -4.32
CA GLY A 156 -17.53 -23.25 -5.06
C GLY A 156 -18.05 -23.21 -6.50
N GLY A 157 -18.77 -22.16 -6.90
CA GLY A 157 -19.30 -22.00 -8.26
C GLY A 157 -18.27 -21.52 -9.27
N GLU A 158 -18.67 -21.44 -10.54
CA GLU A 158 -17.88 -20.84 -11.62
C GLU A 158 -18.50 -19.50 -12.05
N MET A 159 -17.62 -18.53 -12.34
CA MET A 159 -17.95 -17.24 -12.90
C MET A 159 -17.28 -17.10 -14.27
N THR A 160 -18.06 -16.76 -15.30
CA THR A 160 -17.49 -16.40 -16.61
C THR A 160 -17.32 -14.89 -16.67
N VAL A 161 -16.10 -14.46 -16.92
CA VAL A 161 -15.73 -13.05 -17.07
C VAL A 161 -15.33 -12.79 -18.51
N ARG A 162 -15.77 -11.64 -19.03
CA ARG A 162 -15.53 -11.19 -20.39
C ARG A 162 -14.71 -9.91 -20.37
N VAL A 163 -13.66 -9.92 -21.17
CA VAL A 163 -12.77 -8.77 -21.38
C VAL A 163 -12.95 -8.31 -22.82
N SER A 164 -13.26 -7.03 -23.00
CA SER A 164 -13.49 -6.42 -24.30
C SER A 164 -12.43 -5.36 -24.60
N ARG A 165 -12.09 -5.20 -25.89
CA ARG A 165 -11.25 -4.12 -26.41
C ARG A 165 -11.78 -3.60 -27.74
N SER A 166 -11.32 -2.44 -28.17
CA SER A 166 -11.57 -1.89 -29.51
C SER A 166 -10.25 -1.80 -30.27
N ARG A 167 -10.16 -2.43 -31.45
CA ARG A 167 -8.96 -2.45 -32.28
C ARG A 167 -9.34 -2.20 -33.73
N GLY A 168 -8.77 -1.15 -34.33
CA GLY A 168 -9.05 -0.78 -35.73
C GLY A 168 -10.55 -0.55 -36.02
N GLY A 169 -11.31 -0.05 -35.04
CA GLY A 169 -12.75 0.15 -35.13
C GLY A 169 -13.61 -1.11 -34.96
N ARG A 170 -13.00 -2.28 -34.69
CA ARG A 170 -13.71 -3.53 -34.40
C ARG A 170 -13.61 -3.86 -32.91
N SER A 171 -14.71 -4.31 -32.31
CA SER A 171 -14.70 -4.81 -30.93
C SER A 171 -14.26 -6.28 -30.91
N GLU A 172 -13.29 -6.59 -30.07
CA GLU A 172 -12.82 -7.95 -29.82
C GLU A 172 -13.08 -8.31 -28.38
N GLN A 173 -13.46 -9.56 -28.12
CA GLN A 173 -13.85 -10.04 -26.80
C GLN A 173 -13.23 -11.40 -26.54
N VAL A 174 -12.74 -11.60 -25.31
CA VAL A 174 -12.29 -12.89 -24.80
C VAL A 174 -13.02 -13.19 -23.50
N GLU A 175 -13.19 -14.47 -23.21
CA GLU A 175 -13.80 -14.94 -21.97
C GLU A 175 -12.78 -15.77 -21.18
N ALA A 176 -12.86 -15.67 -19.85
CA ALA A 176 -12.17 -16.54 -18.91
C ALA A 176 -13.17 -17.08 -17.89
N ARG A 177 -12.93 -18.31 -17.43
CA ARG A 177 -13.69 -18.92 -16.34
C ARG A 177 -12.86 -18.84 -15.08
N LEU A 178 -13.47 -18.33 -14.02
CA LEU A 178 -12.87 -18.21 -12.69
C LEU A 178 -13.71 -19.02 -11.71
N LYS A 179 -13.06 -19.88 -10.92
CA LYS A 179 -13.70 -20.58 -9.82
C LYS A 179 -13.85 -19.65 -8.63
N VAL A 180 -15.06 -19.43 -8.15
CA VAL A 180 -15.34 -18.58 -7.00
C VAL A 180 -15.06 -19.39 -5.74
N VAL A 181 -13.93 -19.15 -5.08
CA VAL A 181 -13.54 -19.92 -3.88
C VAL A 181 -14.22 -19.44 -2.61
N SER A 182 -14.60 -18.16 -2.57
CA SER A 182 -15.36 -17.59 -1.44
C SER A 182 -16.15 -16.35 -1.87
N VAL A 183 -17.20 -16.07 -1.11
CA VAL A 183 -18.00 -14.84 -1.18
C VAL A 183 -17.79 -14.09 0.12
N LEU A 184 -17.30 -12.86 0.03
CA LEU A 184 -17.05 -12.02 1.20
C LEU A 184 -18.36 -11.59 1.86
N ASP A 185 -18.31 -11.44 3.18
CA ASP A 185 -19.39 -10.87 3.97
C ASP A 185 -19.76 -9.45 3.47
N PRO A 186 -21.05 -9.04 3.51
CA PRO A 186 -21.47 -7.69 3.12
C PRO A 186 -20.69 -6.55 3.78
N ARG A 187 -20.12 -6.78 4.98
CA ARG A 187 -19.25 -5.81 5.67
C ARG A 187 -17.95 -5.50 4.91
N ALA A 188 -17.46 -6.40 4.07
CA ALA A 188 -16.22 -6.22 3.32
C ALA A 188 -16.33 -5.16 2.19
N GLY A 189 -17.56 -4.79 1.81
CA GLY A 189 -17.80 -3.72 0.85
C GLY A 189 -19.13 -3.85 0.12
N SER A 190 -19.70 -2.70 -0.26
CA SER A 190 -20.98 -2.59 -0.95
C SER A 190 -20.89 -2.67 -2.48
N LEU A 191 -19.70 -2.51 -3.06
CA LEU A 191 -19.50 -2.54 -4.50
C LEU A 191 -19.33 -3.98 -5.02
N ALA A 192 -19.74 -4.22 -6.25
CA ALA A 192 -19.52 -5.49 -6.94
C ALA A 192 -18.04 -5.58 -7.38
N ARG A 193 -17.24 -6.37 -6.66
CA ARG A 193 -15.81 -6.56 -6.92
C ARG A 193 -15.45 -8.02 -7.04
N VAL A 194 -14.44 -8.28 -7.87
CA VAL A 194 -13.79 -9.58 -8.06
C VAL A 194 -12.32 -9.42 -7.68
N TYR A 195 -11.89 -10.16 -6.66
CA TYR A 195 -10.50 -10.28 -6.24
C TYR A 195 -9.86 -11.46 -6.94
N ALA A 196 -8.78 -11.24 -7.67
CA ALA A 196 -8.09 -12.25 -8.45
C ALA A 196 -6.57 -12.09 -8.36
N PRO A 197 -5.78 -13.14 -8.67
CA PRO A 197 -4.32 -13.05 -8.68
C PRO A 197 -3.82 -11.93 -9.59
N LEU A 198 -2.75 -11.25 -9.19
CA LEU A 198 -2.13 -10.15 -9.95
C LEU A 198 -1.87 -10.51 -11.41
N SER A 199 -1.42 -11.73 -11.69
CA SER A 199 -1.18 -12.25 -13.04
C SER A 199 -2.42 -12.22 -13.93
N PHE A 200 -3.61 -12.62 -13.43
CA PHE A 200 -4.87 -12.49 -14.15
C PHE A 200 -5.20 -11.03 -14.44
N VAL A 201 -5.05 -10.16 -13.44
CA VAL A 201 -5.32 -8.72 -13.58
C VAL A 201 -4.41 -8.08 -14.64
N LEU A 202 -3.13 -8.44 -14.66
CA LEU A 202 -2.17 -7.96 -15.65
C LEU A 202 -2.49 -8.47 -17.07
N ASP A 203 -2.97 -9.70 -17.22
CA ASP A 203 -3.38 -10.22 -18.52
C ASP A 203 -4.62 -9.48 -19.06
N VAL A 204 -5.54 -9.11 -18.18
CA VAL A 204 -6.71 -8.29 -18.53
C VAL A 204 -6.29 -6.91 -19.02
N GLU A 205 -5.37 -6.23 -18.33
CA GLU A 205 -4.82 -4.95 -18.80
C GLU A 205 -4.12 -5.12 -20.15
N ALA A 206 -3.21 -6.10 -20.25
CA ALA A 206 -2.46 -6.35 -21.46
C ALA A 206 -3.38 -6.59 -22.66
N TYR A 207 -4.41 -7.42 -22.49
CA TYR A 207 -5.39 -7.66 -23.55
C TYR A 207 -6.10 -6.37 -23.98
N LYS A 208 -6.56 -5.55 -23.02
CA LYS A 208 -7.23 -4.27 -23.29
C LYS A 208 -6.33 -3.27 -24.01
N GLU A 209 -5.02 -3.31 -23.75
CA GLU A 209 -4.01 -2.51 -24.45
C GLU A 209 -3.67 -3.03 -25.86
N GLY A 210 -4.26 -4.16 -26.27
CA GLY A 210 -4.03 -4.78 -27.58
C GLY A 210 -3.01 -5.91 -27.57
N TYR A 211 -2.42 -6.20 -26.41
CA TYR A 211 -1.44 -7.27 -26.25
C TYR A 211 -2.08 -8.67 -26.16
N GLY A 212 -1.28 -9.70 -26.44
CA GLY A 212 -1.69 -11.10 -26.22
C GLY A 212 -1.49 -11.54 -24.76
N ALA A 213 -2.23 -12.56 -24.33
CA ALA A 213 -1.96 -13.30 -23.09
C ALA A 213 -1.86 -14.80 -23.42
N PRO A 214 -0.67 -15.29 -23.84
CA PRO A 214 -0.48 -16.67 -24.32
C PRO A 214 -0.89 -17.73 -23.30
N GLY A 215 -0.60 -17.50 -22.01
CA GLY A 215 -0.98 -18.40 -20.92
C GLY A 215 -2.49 -18.64 -20.78
N ARG A 216 -3.32 -17.77 -21.40
CA ARG A 216 -4.79 -17.89 -21.42
C ARG A 216 -5.35 -18.18 -22.80
N GLY A 217 -4.48 -18.35 -23.81
CA GLY A 217 -4.89 -18.48 -25.21
C GLY A 217 -5.51 -17.21 -25.79
N TRP A 218 -5.33 -16.04 -25.17
CA TRP A 218 -5.89 -14.79 -25.65
C TRP A 218 -5.03 -14.21 -26.76
N ALA A 219 -5.60 -14.16 -27.96
CA ALA A 219 -4.94 -13.61 -29.13
C ALA A 219 -4.71 -12.09 -28.98
N GLY A 220 -3.51 -11.66 -29.29
CA GLY A 220 -3.14 -10.25 -29.33
C GLY A 220 -1.73 -10.14 -29.90
N GLN A 221 -1.27 -8.92 -30.13
CA GLN A 221 0.10 -8.71 -30.55
C GLN A 221 0.98 -8.84 -29.31
N THR A 222 2.01 -9.69 -29.31
CA THR A 222 3.11 -9.44 -28.38
C THR A 222 3.60 -8.01 -28.67
N PRO A 223 3.90 -7.14 -27.69
CA PRO A 223 4.51 -5.87 -28.02
C PRO A 223 5.89 -6.13 -28.60
N ASP A 224 5.95 -6.36 -29.90
CA ASP A 224 7.20 -6.38 -30.64
C ASP A 224 7.82 -5.00 -30.43
N PRO A 225 9.09 -4.92 -30.00
CA PRO A 225 9.75 -3.64 -29.87
C PRO A 225 9.77 -2.98 -31.24
N TYR A 226 9.30 -1.74 -31.32
CA TYR A 226 9.38 -1.01 -32.58
C TYR A 226 10.84 -0.68 -32.89
N ALA A 227 11.22 -0.78 -34.17
CA ALA A 227 12.54 -0.31 -34.61
C ALA A 227 12.56 1.23 -34.60
N SER A 228 13.51 1.81 -33.88
CA SER A 228 13.74 3.25 -33.87
C SER A 228 15.09 3.60 -34.48
N PHE A 229 15.19 4.77 -35.11
CA PHE A 229 16.38 5.20 -35.86
C PHE A 229 16.76 6.64 -35.49
N ASP A 230 18.03 6.98 -35.66
CA ASP A 230 18.52 8.35 -35.44
C ASP A 230 18.23 9.26 -36.64
N GLY A 231 18.18 8.67 -37.82
CA GLY A 231 17.88 9.35 -39.07
C GLY A 231 17.80 8.37 -40.23
N ALA A 232 17.74 8.91 -41.43
CA ALA A 232 17.85 8.16 -42.67
C ALA A 232 18.65 8.93 -43.71
N VAL A 233 19.48 8.22 -44.46
CA VAL A 233 20.17 8.75 -45.63
C VAL A 233 19.30 8.52 -46.85
N LEU A 234 18.96 9.60 -47.55
CA LEU A 234 18.27 9.56 -48.83
C LEU A 234 19.31 9.70 -49.95
N LEU A 235 19.43 8.66 -50.77
CA LEU A 235 20.24 8.64 -51.98
C LEU A 235 19.33 8.76 -53.21
N LEU A 236 19.67 9.69 -54.11
CA LEU A 236 18.93 9.95 -55.34
C LEU A 236 19.88 10.02 -56.52
N SER A 237 19.48 9.47 -57.67
CA SER A 237 20.23 9.59 -58.93
C SER A 237 20.26 11.02 -59.48
N GLU A 238 19.32 11.87 -59.04
CA GLU A 238 19.27 13.29 -59.37
C GLU A 238 19.12 14.15 -58.11
N PRO A 239 19.83 15.30 -58.01
CA PRO A 239 19.75 16.17 -56.85
C PRO A 239 18.35 16.80 -56.71
N LEU A 240 17.92 16.99 -55.47
CA LEU A 240 16.65 17.64 -55.19
C LEU A 240 16.72 19.15 -55.41
N PHE A 241 15.70 19.71 -56.06
CA PHE A 241 15.46 21.15 -56.05
C PHE A 241 15.21 21.67 -54.63
N PRO A 242 15.63 22.90 -54.30
CA PRO A 242 15.50 23.45 -52.95
C PRO A 242 14.09 23.35 -52.34
N ILE A 243 13.04 23.59 -53.14
CA ILE A 243 11.64 23.52 -52.69
C ILE A 243 11.23 22.08 -52.34
N ALA A 244 11.67 21.10 -53.14
CA ALA A 244 11.40 19.69 -52.89
C ALA A 244 12.08 19.19 -51.61
N ARG A 245 13.25 19.74 -51.25
CA ARG A 245 13.97 19.42 -50.01
C ARG A 245 13.14 19.81 -48.78
N THR A 246 12.67 21.05 -48.71
CA THR A 246 11.81 21.51 -47.60
C THR A 246 10.49 20.73 -47.53
N GLY A 247 9.94 20.38 -48.69
CA GLY A 247 8.73 19.55 -48.76
C GLY A 247 8.87 18.16 -48.13
N LEU A 248 10.07 17.59 -48.02
CA LEU A 248 10.28 16.24 -47.49
C LEU A 248 10.22 16.14 -45.97
N ILE A 249 10.44 17.24 -45.25
CA ILE A 249 10.40 17.25 -43.77
C ILE A 249 9.02 17.64 -43.22
N ILE A 250 8.19 18.30 -44.02
CA ILE A 250 6.82 18.69 -43.62
C ILE A 250 5.94 17.44 -43.45
N ASN A 251 5.25 17.27 -42.33
CA ASN A 251 4.32 16.15 -42.07
C ASN A 251 4.92 14.74 -42.24
N THR A 252 6.24 14.58 -42.13
CA THR A 252 6.91 13.26 -42.17
C THR A 252 7.54 12.87 -40.84
N GLY A 253 7.67 13.82 -39.89
CA GLY A 253 8.31 13.62 -38.59
C GLY A 253 9.83 13.84 -38.59
N PHE A 254 10.42 14.18 -39.74
CA PHE A 254 11.81 14.65 -39.82
C PHE A 254 11.87 16.15 -39.51
N GLY A 255 12.89 16.57 -38.75
CA GLY A 255 13.08 17.97 -38.38
C GLY A 255 14.09 18.71 -39.26
N ARG A 256 15.00 17.98 -39.91
CA ARG A 256 16.10 18.53 -40.68
C ARG A 256 16.37 17.70 -41.93
N ILE A 257 16.74 18.38 -43.02
CA ILE A 257 17.36 17.80 -44.20
C ILE A 257 18.67 18.55 -44.49
N ALA A 258 19.77 17.83 -44.73
CA ALA A 258 21.06 18.41 -45.09
C ALA A 258 21.74 17.58 -46.19
N GLU A 259 22.56 18.22 -47.02
CA GLU A 259 23.43 17.46 -47.94
C GLU A 259 24.48 16.68 -47.14
N MET A 260 24.79 15.47 -47.58
CA MET A 260 25.74 14.56 -46.94
C MET A 260 26.87 14.23 -47.92
N SER A 261 28.12 14.21 -47.44
CA SER A 261 29.27 13.78 -48.26
C SER A 261 29.31 12.26 -48.40
N GLY A 262 29.92 11.78 -49.50
CA GLY A 262 30.12 10.34 -49.72
C GLY A 262 30.95 9.68 -48.62
N GLU A 263 31.90 10.40 -48.02
CA GLU A 263 32.71 9.92 -46.89
C GLU A 263 31.86 9.58 -45.67
N THR A 264 30.88 10.43 -45.33
CA THR A 264 29.95 10.17 -44.21
C THR A 264 29.03 8.98 -44.51
N VAL A 265 28.62 8.80 -45.77
CA VAL A 265 27.86 7.61 -46.18
C VAL A 265 28.71 6.35 -46.02
N HIS A 266 30.00 6.42 -46.39
CA HIS A 266 30.95 5.32 -46.21
C HIS A 266 31.18 4.99 -44.73
N GLU A 267 31.27 6.00 -43.86
CA GLU A 267 31.39 5.80 -42.41
C GLU A 267 30.16 5.08 -41.82
N LEU A 268 28.95 5.41 -42.29
CA LEU A 268 27.71 4.79 -41.80
C LEU A 268 27.48 3.38 -42.35
N PHE A 269 27.67 3.17 -43.66
CA PHE A 269 27.24 1.95 -44.34
C PHE A 269 28.38 1.12 -44.95
N GLY A 270 29.61 1.58 -44.88
CA GLY A 270 30.80 0.85 -45.36
C GLY A 270 31.03 0.90 -46.87
N PHE A 271 30.18 1.58 -47.64
CA PHE A 271 30.33 1.74 -49.10
C PHE A 271 30.22 3.20 -49.52
N LEU A 272 30.82 3.55 -50.66
CA LEU A 272 30.68 4.86 -51.27
C LEU A 272 29.47 4.84 -52.22
N PRO A 273 28.61 5.89 -52.23
CA PRO A 273 27.57 6.02 -53.23
C PRO A 273 28.16 5.97 -54.65
N PRO A 274 27.52 5.29 -55.60
CA PRO A 274 27.95 5.32 -57.00
C PRO A 274 28.00 6.76 -57.53
N GLY A 275 28.90 7.00 -58.50
CA GLY A 275 29.07 8.32 -59.10
C GLY A 275 27.75 8.85 -59.69
N GLY A 276 27.39 10.09 -59.36
CA GLY A 276 26.16 10.75 -59.81
C GLY A 276 25.03 10.77 -58.77
N PHE A 277 25.14 10.03 -57.66
CA PHE A 277 24.14 10.08 -56.60
C PHE A 277 24.30 11.32 -55.70
N ALA A 278 23.20 12.02 -55.46
CA ALA A 278 23.09 13.03 -54.41
C ALA A 278 22.66 12.36 -53.09
N ALA A 279 23.37 12.65 -52.00
CA ALA A 279 23.09 12.13 -50.67
C ALA A 279 22.56 13.21 -49.73
N TYR A 280 21.51 12.89 -48.98
CA TYR A 280 20.89 13.78 -48.01
C TYR A 280 20.70 13.09 -46.66
N ASP A 281 21.09 13.74 -45.57
CA ASP A 281 20.72 13.35 -44.21
C ASP A 281 19.30 13.84 -43.91
N LEU A 282 18.41 12.93 -43.54
CA LEU A 282 17.12 13.22 -42.94
C LEU A 282 17.19 12.86 -41.46
N SER A 283 17.15 13.86 -40.57
CA SER A 283 17.25 13.65 -39.13
C SER A 283 16.18 14.41 -38.36
N ALA A 284 15.87 13.93 -37.15
CA ALA A 284 14.98 14.62 -36.20
C ALA A 284 15.70 14.76 -34.86
N PRO A 285 16.45 15.86 -34.65
CA PRO A 285 17.16 16.07 -33.39
C PRO A 285 16.22 15.97 -32.19
N GLY A 286 16.53 15.08 -31.25
CA GLY A 286 15.73 14.88 -30.03
C GLY A 286 14.47 14.03 -30.19
N ALA A 287 14.21 13.48 -31.38
CA ALA A 287 13.10 12.55 -31.61
C ALA A 287 13.60 11.21 -32.16
N SER A 288 12.81 10.15 -31.96
CA SER A 288 13.07 8.84 -32.53
C SER A 288 12.34 8.71 -33.87
N ILE A 289 13.08 8.40 -34.93
CA ILE A 289 12.49 8.10 -36.24
C ILE A 289 11.99 6.67 -36.22
N THR A 290 10.76 6.45 -36.70
CA THR A 290 10.14 5.13 -36.79
C THR A 290 9.86 4.77 -38.23
N THR A 291 9.44 3.52 -38.45
CA THR A 291 9.14 3.04 -39.79
C THR A 291 8.01 3.79 -40.49
N SER A 292 7.05 4.34 -39.74
CA SER A 292 5.97 5.17 -40.30
C SER A 292 6.51 6.49 -40.87
N ASN A 293 7.54 7.08 -40.24
CA ASN A 293 8.21 8.28 -40.72
C ASN A 293 8.94 8.01 -42.05
N LEU A 294 9.66 6.89 -42.13
CA LEU A 294 10.32 6.45 -43.36
C LEU A 294 9.32 6.21 -44.49
N GLN A 295 8.19 5.58 -44.20
CA GLN A 295 7.10 5.39 -45.16
C GLN A 295 6.51 6.72 -45.64
N ALA A 296 6.36 7.72 -44.77
CA ALA A 296 5.85 9.04 -45.15
C ALA A 296 6.77 9.75 -46.17
N VAL A 297 8.10 9.72 -45.93
CA VAL A 297 9.09 10.19 -46.92
C VAL A 297 9.01 9.37 -48.20
N GLY A 298 8.88 8.05 -48.06
CA GLY A 298 8.72 7.15 -49.19
C GLY A 298 7.43 7.39 -50.01
N GLN A 299 6.37 7.91 -49.41
CA GLN A 299 5.17 8.27 -50.18
C GLN A 299 5.38 9.55 -50.98
N LYS A 300 6.11 10.53 -50.43
CA LYS A 300 6.39 11.81 -51.09
C LYS A 300 7.32 11.71 -52.29
N LEU A 301 8.22 10.72 -52.29
CA LEU A 301 9.17 10.52 -53.38
C LEU A 301 8.70 9.45 -54.38
N ARG A 302 7.41 9.05 -54.38
CA ARG A 302 6.91 7.98 -55.26
C ARG A 302 7.18 8.33 -56.73
N GLY A 303 7.61 7.34 -57.51
CA GLY A 303 7.95 7.52 -58.92
C GLY A 303 9.33 8.13 -59.19
N ARG A 304 10.20 8.26 -58.17
CA ARG A 304 11.61 8.61 -58.33
C ARG A 304 12.51 7.44 -57.96
N ASP A 305 13.61 7.29 -58.68
CA ASP A 305 14.68 6.37 -58.34
C ASP A 305 15.39 6.86 -57.08
N ARG A 306 15.25 6.09 -56.00
CA ARG A 306 15.72 6.49 -54.67
C ARG A 306 16.10 5.27 -53.83
N VAL A 307 17.01 5.49 -52.90
CA VAL A 307 17.24 4.57 -51.79
C VAL A 307 17.15 5.35 -50.48
N LEU A 308 16.33 4.88 -49.56
CA LEU A 308 16.19 5.47 -48.22
C LEU A 308 16.74 4.48 -47.19
N LEU A 309 17.89 4.84 -46.62
CA LEU A 309 18.65 4.00 -45.71
C LEU A 309 18.54 4.53 -44.28
N PRO A 310 17.69 3.96 -43.41
CA PRO A 310 17.70 4.33 -42.00
C PRO A 310 19.05 3.99 -41.36
N TYR A 311 19.45 4.74 -40.34
CA TYR A 311 20.68 4.45 -39.60
C TYR A 311 20.50 4.62 -38.09
N VAL A 312 21.34 3.92 -37.35
CA VAL A 312 21.51 4.01 -35.90
C VAL A 312 22.98 4.24 -35.60
N ARG A 313 23.30 5.15 -34.69
CA ARG A 313 24.67 5.43 -34.24
C ARG A 313 24.90 4.87 -32.84
N GLY A 314 26.16 4.54 -32.55
CA GLY A 314 26.60 4.19 -31.20
C GLY A 314 26.11 2.84 -30.67
N ILE A 315 25.66 1.93 -31.54
CA ILE A 315 25.39 0.54 -31.15
C ILE A 315 26.71 -0.24 -31.20
N GLU A 316 27.06 -0.83 -30.06
CA GLU A 316 28.21 -1.71 -29.89
C GLU A 316 27.71 -3.09 -29.48
N LEU A 317 28.04 -4.10 -30.27
CA LEU A 317 27.69 -5.50 -29.99
C LEU A 317 28.93 -6.25 -29.54
N MET A 318 28.79 -7.02 -28.47
CA MET A 318 29.78 -8.00 -28.06
C MET A 318 29.54 -9.29 -28.84
N LEU A 319 30.41 -9.59 -29.80
CA LEU A 319 30.35 -10.80 -30.63
C LEU A 319 31.55 -11.68 -30.28
N GLN A 320 31.30 -12.88 -29.75
CA GLN A 320 32.36 -13.80 -29.31
C GLN A 320 33.39 -13.16 -28.34
N GLY A 321 32.94 -12.21 -27.51
CA GLY A 321 33.80 -11.49 -26.56
C GLY A 321 34.59 -10.31 -27.14
N GLN A 322 34.40 -9.99 -28.43
CA GLN A 322 34.96 -8.78 -29.06
C GLN A 322 33.87 -7.72 -29.24
N ALA A 323 34.18 -6.48 -28.90
CA ALA A 323 33.29 -5.35 -29.11
C ALA A 323 33.38 -4.87 -30.57
N LEU A 324 32.25 -4.85 -31.27
CA LEU A 324 32.16 -4.52 -32.69
C LEU A 324 31.00 -3.57 -32.96
N HIS A 325 31.19 -2.64 -33.90
CA HIS A 325 30.13 -1.77 -34.41
C HIS A 325 29.57 -2.35 -35.71
N PRO A 326 28.42 -3.04 -35.69
CA PRO A 326 27.83 -3.61 -36.90
C PRO A 326 27.29 -2.53 -37.84
N ILE A 327 27.28 -2.84 -39.14
CA ILE A 327 26.60 -2.05 -40.16
C ILE A 327 25.16 -2.56 -40.28
N GLY A 328 24.18 -1.66 -40.16
CA GLY A 328 22.77 -1.98 -40.35
C GLY A 328 22.34 -1.73 -41.79
N LEU A 329 22.05 -2.77 -42.56
CA LEU A 329 21.59 -2.66 -43.95
C LEU A 329 20.46 -3.64 -44.23
N SER A 330 19.40 -3.14 -44.87
CA SER A 330 18.29 -3.97 -45.38
C SER A 330 17.87 -3.41 -46.74
N LEU A 331 18.44 -3.98 -47.80
CA LEU A 331 18.29 -3.58 -49.20
C LEU A 331 17.62 -4.68 -50.01
N ASP A 332 16.65 -4.32 -50.84
CA ASP A 332 16.14 -5.26 -51.85
C ASP A 332 17.13 -5.43 -53.01
N ALA A 333 16.89 -6.40 -53.89
CA ALA A 333 17.81 -6.73 -54.97
C ALA A 333 18.04 -5.56 -55.94
N ASP A 334 16.99 -4.76 -56.19
CA ASP A 334 17.05 -3.62 -57.11
C ASP A 334 17.86 -2.48 -56.49
N GLN A 335 17.63 -2.18 -55.21
CA GLN A 335 18.41 -1.19 -54.45
C GLN A 335 19.87 -1.62 -54.27
N GLY A 336 20.11 -2.90 -54.01
CA GLY A 336 21.46 -3.47 -53.92
C GLY A 336 22.22 -3.32 -55.24
N ALA A 337 21.58 -3.67 -56.36
CA ALA A 337 22.16 -3.48 -57.70
C ALA A 337 22.43 -1.99 -58.00
N LEU A 338 21.49 -1.10 -57.65
CA LEU A 338 21.63 0.34 -57.85
C LEU A 338 22.81 0.93 -57.08
N LEU A 339 23.05 0.46 -55.85
CA LEU A 339 24.14 0.91 -54.99
C LEU A 339 25.43 0.10 -55.15
N GLN A 340 25.46 -0.89 -56.03
CA GLN A 340 26.59 -1.83 -56.21
C GLN A 340 26.95 -2.57 -54.91
N VAL A 341 25.95 -2.88 -54.09
CA VAL A 341 26.07 -3.64 -52.84
C VAL A 341 25.67 -5.09 -53.10
N GLU A 342 26.43 -6.04 -52.56
CA GLU A 342 26.13 -7.47 -52.64
C GLU A 342 24.72 -7.80 -52.10
N PRO A 343 24.01 -8.77 -52.70
CA PRO A 343 22.65 -9.11 -52.29
C PRO A 343 22.62 -9.63 -50.85
N LEU A 344 21.74 -9.05 -50.03
CA LEU A 344 21.61 -9.39 -48.62
C LEU A 344 20.64 -10.58 -48.42
N PRO A 345 20.98 -11.60 -47.60
CA PRO A 345 20.13 -12.79 -47.40
C PRO A 345 18.73 -12.50 -46.86
N TRP A 346 18.57 -11.44 -46.07
CA TRP A 346 17.29 -11.03 -45.49
C TRP A 346 16.47 -10.06 -46.38
N GLY A 347 17.11 -9.45 -47.38
CA GLY A 347 16.51 -8.52 -48.34
C GLY A 347 16.16 -7.14 -47.77
N GLY A 348 15.27 -6.43 -48.47
CA GLY A 348 14.88 -5.05 -48.16
C GLY A 348 13.94 -4.91 -46.97
N SER A 349 13.96 -3.72 -46.35
CA SER A 349 13.05 -3.38 -45.26
C SER A 349 11.59 -3.35 -45.73
N ARG A 350 10.74 -4.19 -45.11
CA ARG A 350 9.30 -4.31 -45.48
C ARG A 350 8.38 -3.43 -44.65
N GLY A 351 8.92 -2.55 -43.82
CA GLY A 351 8.14 -1.67 -42.96
C GLY A 351 7.63 -2.31 -41.65
N ASN A 352 7.48 -3.64 -41.64
CA ASN A 352 7.12 -4.44 -40.47
C ASN A 352 8.29 -5.30 -40.03
N LEU A 353 8.31 -5.68 -38.75
CA LEU A 353 9.34 -6.57 -38.22
C LEU A 353 9.24 -7.97 -38.83
N PRO A 354 10.35 -8.54 -39.34
CA PRO A 354 10.33 -9.88 -39.91
C PRO A 354 9.97 -10.93 -38.84
N GLN A 355 8.96 -11.74 -39.12
CA GLN A 355 8.54 -12.82 -38.21
C GLN A 355 9.26 -14.16 -38.46
N ASP A 356 10.06 -14.23 -39.54
CA ASP A 356 10.67 -15.45 -40.10
C ASP A 356 12.15 -15.63 -39.68
N GLY A 357 12.56 -15.14 -38.50
CA GLY A 357 13.95 -15.25 -38.02
C GLY A 357 15.01 -14.41 -38.77
N ARG A 358 14.60 -13.68 -39.81
CA ARG A 358 15.51 -12.82 -40.62
C ARG A 358 16.22 -11.73 -39.81
N LEU A 359 15.60 -11.28 -38.72
CA LEU A 359 16.12 -10.23 -37.85
C LEU A 359 17.46 -10.61 -37.20
N LEU A 360 17.67 -11.89 -36.92
CA LEU A 360 18.84 -12.39 -36.21
C LEU A 360 19.94 -12.87 -37.18
N GLN A 361 19.92 -12.48 -38.44
CA GLN A 361 20.97 -12.87 -39.39
C GLN A 361 22.17 -11.93 -39.33
N VAL A 362 23.36 -12.46 -39.61
CA VAL A 362 24.61 -11.68 -39.70
C VAL A 362 25.48 -12.15 -40.85
N LEU A 363 26.11 -11.21 -41.55
CA LEU A 363 27.23 -11.46 -42.46
C LEU A 363 28.53 -11.06 -41.76
N ALA A 364 29.49 -11.99 -41.70
CA ALA A 364 30.80 -11.72 -41.14
C ALA A 364 31.73 -11.10 -42.19
N PRO A 365 32.67 -10.21 -41.81
CA PRO A 365 33.71 -9.74 -42.73
C PRO A 365 34.48 -10.92 -43.32
N ALA A 366 34.83 -10.87 -44.61
CA ALA A 366 35.54 -11.97 -45.29
C ALA A 366 36.86 -12.38 -44.60
N SER A 367 37.52 -11.46 -43.89
CA SER A 367 38.73 -11.72 -43.09
C SER A 367 38.49 -12.55 -41.83
N GLN A 368 37.24 -12.67 -41.38
CA GLN A 368 36.83 -13.31 -40.12
C GLN A 368 35.73 -14.37 -40.34
N ALA A 369 35.39 -14.67 -41.60
CA ALA A 369 34.25 -15.52 -41.95
C ALA A 369 34.51 -17.01 -41.62
N PRO A 370 33.64 -17.66 -40.83
CA PRO A 370 33.68 -19.11 -40.64
C PRO A 370 33.38 -19.89 -41.93
N ALA A 371 33.92 -21.11 -42.04
CA ALA A 371 33.89 -21.91 -43.27
C ALA A 371 32.51 -22.44 -43.72
N LYS A 372 31.45 -22.37 -42.87
CA LYS A 372 30.02 -22.55 -43.21
C LYS A 372 29.17 -22.54 -41.93
N GLY A 373 27.98 -21.91 -42.00
CA GLY A 373 26.79 -22.08 -41.13
C GLY A 373 27.01 -22.27 -39.63
N GLY A 374 26.48 -21.35 -38.82
CA GLY A 374 26.50 -21.48 -37.36
C GLY A 374 25.81 -20.32 -36.64
N THR A 375 25.74 -20.41 -35.31
CA THR A 375 25.25 -19.33 -34.45
C THR A 375 26.40 -18.62 -33.76
N VAL A 376 26.38 -17.29 -33.78
CA VAL A 376 27.32 -16.44 -33.06
C VAL A 376 26.61 -15.89 -31.82
N ALA A 377 27.19 -16.10 -30.64
CA ALA A 377 26.69 -15.47 -29.42
C ALA A 377 26.93 -13.96 -29.51
N ALA A 378 25.88 -13.19 -29.30
CA ALA A 378 25.89 -11.74 -29.31
C ALA A 378 25.31 -11.23 -27.99
N SER A 379 25.91 -10.16 -27.45
CA SER A 379 25.30 -9.44 -26.35
C SER A 379 25.35 -7.93 -26.54
N PHE A 380 24.36 -7.25 -25.97
CA PHE A 380 24.18 -5.81 -26.04
C PHE A 380 23.77 -5.26 -24.69
N THR A 381 24.36 -4.15 -24.25
CA THR A 381 23.96 -3.52 -22.98
C THR A 381 22.81 -2.53 -23.24
N GLY A 382 21.61 -2.89 -22.82
CA GLY A 382 20.41 -2.04 -22.86
C GLY A 382 20.13 -1.33 -21.54
N MET A 383 18.93 -0.76 -21.42
CA MET A 383 18.49 0.02 -20.24
C MET A 383 18.52 -0.79 -18.92
N GLU A 384 18.18 -2.08 -18.95
CA GLU A 384 18.06 -2.94 -17.75
C GLU A 384 19.19 -3.97 -17.62
N GLY A 385 20.26 -3.80 -18.40
CA GLY A 385 21.42 -4.69 -18.42
C GLY A 385 21.63 -5.41 -19.75
N GLU A 386 22.34 -6.53 -19.68
CA GLU A 386 22.83 -7.25 -20.85
C GLU A 386 21.74 -8.10 -21.52
N LEU A 387 21.48 -7.82 -22.80
CA LEU A 387 20.65 -8.62 -23.69
C LEU A 387 21.54 -9.62 -24.43
N ALA A 388 21.46 -10.89 -24.02
CA ALA A 388 22.15 -11.98 -24.70
C ALA A 388 21.22 -12.67 -25.72
N PHE A 389 21.68 -12.80 -26.96
CA PHE A 389 20.96 -13.46 -28.05
C PHE A 389 21.93 -14.16 -29.01
N LYS A 390 21.40 -14.92 -29.97
CA LYS A 390 22.21 -15.64 -30.97
C LYS A 390 21.92 -15.09 -32.36
N LEU A 391 22.99 -14.82 -33.11
CA LEU A 391 22.92 -14.43 -34.51
C LEU A 391 23.23 -15.61 -35.43
N HIS A 392 22.45 -15.80 -36.47
CA HIS A 392 22.60 -16.84 -37.48
C HIS A 392 23.53 -16.36 -38.61
N LEU A 393 24.70 -16.98 -38.72
CA LEU A 393 25.68 -16.64 -39.74
C LEU A 393 25.16 -17.04 -41.13
N SER A 394 24.90 -16.04 -41.97
CA SER A 394 24.25 -16.23 -43.27
C SER A 394 25.20 -16.07 -44.47
N GLY A 395 26.50 -15.84 -44.21
CA GLY A 395 27.53 -15.69 -45.23
C GLY A 395 28.66 -14.74 -44.82
N SER A 396 29.45 -14.33 -45.80
CA SER A 396 30.51 -13.33 -45.67
C SER A 396 30.16 -12.04 -46.42
N THR A 397 30.76 -10.92 -46.04
CA THR A 397 30.68 -9.65 -46.76
C THR A 397 32.06 -9.11 -47.08
N SER A 398 32.18 -8.36 -48.18
CA SER A 398 33.36 -7.58 -48.54
C SER A 398 33.57 -6.34 -47.65
N LEU A 399 32.57 -5.96 -46.84
CA LEU A 399 32.66 -4.83 -45.92
C LEU A 399 33.56 -5.15 -44.71
N ALA A 400 34.23 -4.12 -44.18
CA ALA A 400 35.18 -4.26 -43.08
C ALA A 400 34.53 -4.60 -41.71
N ARG A 401 33.22 -4.39 -41.57
CA ARG A 401 32.45 -4.59 -40.34
C ARG A 401 31.32 -5.60 -40.59
N PRO A 402 30.90 -6.36 -39.56
CA PRO A 402 29.79 -7.29 -39.70
C PRO A 402 28.52 -6.55 -40.10
N VAL A 403 27.71 -7.16 -40.96
CA VAL A 403 26.47 -6.55 -41.46
C VAL A 403 25.28 -7.31 -40.86
N VAL A 404 24.32 -6.57 -40.34
CA VAL A 404 23.07 -7.09 -39.77
C VAL A 404 21.87 -6.35 -40.37
N PRO A 405 20.65 -6.90 -40.27
CA PRO A 405 19.43 -6.17 -40.61
C PRO A 405 19.35 -4.85 -39.85
N VAL A 406 19.00 -3.76 -40.55
CA VAL A 406 18.89 -2.44 -39.92
C VAL A 406 17.79 -2.40 -38.84
N GLU A 407 16.76 -3.23 -39.00
CA GLU A 407 15.69 -3.42 -38.02
C GLU A 407 16.21 -3.94 -36.67
N LEU A 408 17.25 -4.79 -36.67
CA LEU A 408 17.87 -5.27 -35.44
C LEU A 408 18.53 -4.12 -34.70
N LEU A 409 19.33 -3.30 -35.39
CA LEU A 409 19.92 -2.11 -34.78
C LEU A 409 18.85 -1.15 -34.28
N GLY A 410 17.73 -1.02 -35.00
CA GLY A 410 16.62 -0.19 -34.56
C GLY A 410 15.92 -0.71 -33.30
N ILE A 411 15.82 -2.02 -33.12
CA ILE A 411 15.32 -2.62 -31.88
C ILE A 411 16.32 -2.41 -30.73
N LEU A 412 17.61 -2.60 -30.97
CA LEU A 412 18.65 -2.39 -29.97
C LEU A 412 18.71 -0.92 -29.52
N ARG A 413 18.51 0.02 -30.46
CA ARG A 413 18.32 1.44 -30.12
C ARG A 413 17.10 1.65 -29.24
N THR A 414 15.98 1.00 -29.54
CA THR A 414 14.79 1.06 -28.67
C THR A 414 15.10 0.49 -27.29
N ALA A 415 15.94 -0.55 -27.20
CA ALA A 415 16.38 -1.16 -25.95
C ALA A 415 17.29 -0.26 -25.08
N THR A 416 17.89 0.80 -25.63
CA THR A 416 18.59 1.82 -24.81
C THR A 416 17.64 2.80 -24.15
N GLN A 417 16.43 2.95 -24.70
CA GLN A 417 15.41 3.90 -24.22
C GLN A 417 14.29 3.23 -23.43
N ARG A 418 14.03 1.94 -23.69
CA ARG A 418 12.94 1.17 -23.09
C ARG A 418 13.42 -0.24 -22.76
N LYS A 419 12.76 -0.86 -21.78
CA LYS A 419 13.04 -2.24 -21.39
C LYS A 419 12.54 -3.20 -22.48
N VAL A 420 13.47 -3.92 -23.09
CA VAL A 420 13.23 -4.98 -24.07
C VAL A 420 13.80 -6.27 -23.47
N LEU A 421 13.15 -7.40 -23.71
CA LEU A 421 13.56 -8.74 -23.32
C LEU A 421 13.78 -9.58 -24.57
N PHE A 422 14.65 -10.58 -24.49
CA PHE A 422 14.83 -11.58 -25.54
C PHE A 422 14.37 -12.94 -25.02
N ASP A 423 13.44 -13.58 -25.73
CA ASP A 423 13.00 -14.95 -25.42
C ASP A 423 13.84 -15.95 -26.22
N PRO A 424 14.70 -16.76 -25.56
CA PRO A 424 15.58 -17.70 -26.22
C PRO A 424 14.86 -18.89 -26.86
N ASN A 425 13.62 -19.19 -26.45
CA ASN A 425 12.85 -20.31 -27.01
C ASN A 425 12.17 -19.93 -28.32
N THR A 426 11.70 -18.69 -28.42
CA THR A 426 11.00 -18.17 -29.61
C THR A 426 11.89 -17.34 -30.52
N GLU A 427 13.13 -17.05 -30.11
CA GLU A 427 14.11 -16.19 -30.79
C GLU A 427 13.53 -14.80 -31.13
N ARG A 428 12.75 -14.24 -30.21
CA ARG A 428 12.05 -12.95 -30.40
C ARG A 428 12.37 -11.95 -29.32
N PHE A 429 12.54 -10.70 -29.74
CA PHE A 429 12.54 -9.57 -28.83
C PHE A 429 11.11 -9.20 -28.45
N GLN A 430 10.89 -8.90 -27.18
CA GLN A 430 9.60 -8.52 -26.62
C GLN A 430 9.81 -7.25 -25.79
N MET A 431 8.94 -6.25 -25.91
CA MET A 431 8.96 -5.16 -24.94
C MET A 431 8.60 -5.74 -23.58
N ALA A 432 9.40 -5.43 -22.57
CA ALA A 432 8.94 -5.68 -21.23
C ALA A 432 7.70 -4.85 -20.94
N ARG A 433 6.79 -5.42 -20.15
CA ARG A 433 5.73 -4.62 -19.54
C ARG A 433 6.38 -3.50 -18.73
N GLY A 434 5.86 -2.29 -18.89
CA GLY A 434 6.25 -1.15 -18.07
C GLY A 434 5.97 -1.41 -16.59
N GLY A 435 6.43 -0.49 -15.73
CA GLY A 435 6.11 -0.52 -14.31
C GLY A 435 4.60 -0.55 -14.05
N TYR A 436 4.24 -0.80 -12.81
CA TYR A 436 2.84 -0.88 -12.39
C TYR A 436 2.23 0.52 -12.31
N ARG A 437 0.92 0.65 -12.49
CA ARG A 437 0.25 1.97 -12.60
C ARG A 437 -0.53 2.39 -11.36
N GLY A 438 -0.43 1.58 -10.31
CA GLY A 438 -0.95 1.85 -8.99
C GLY A 438 -0.56 0.74 -8.01
N PHE A 439 -1.11 0.82 -6.81
CA PHE A 439 -0.88 -0.17 -5.76
C PHE A 439 -2.05 -0.20 -4.79
N ARG A 440 -2.13 -1.29 -4.02
CA ARG A 440 -3.02 -1.44 -2.88
C ARG A 440 -2.16 -1.82 -1.68
N LEU A 441 -2.09 -0.92 -0.71
CA LEU A 441 -1.28 -1.06 0.49
C LEU A 441 -2.18 -1.16 1.71
N TYR A 442 -1.86 -2.06 2.64
CA TYR A 442 -2.49 -2.12 3.96
C TYR A 442 -1.45 -1.92 5.06
N ALA A 443 -1.79 -1.06 6.00
CA ALA A 443 -1.06 -0.90 7.24
C ALA A 443 -1.33 -2.07 8.22
N ARG A 444 -0.39 -2.36 9.13
CA ARG A 444 -0.56 -3.36 10.20
C ARG A 444 -1.61 -2.93 11.20
N SER A 445 -1.51 -1.69 11.66
CA SER A 445 -2.49 -1.05 12.53
C SER A 445 -3.03 0.22 11.89
N ILE A 446 -4.23 0.61 12.32
CA ILE A 446 -4.81 1.93 12.03
C ILE A 446 -3.89 3.08 12.51
N ASP A 447 -3.08 2.82 13.55
CA ASP A 447 -2.13 3.80 14.10
C ASP A 447 -0.91 4.03 13.18
N ASP A 448 -0.61 3.08 12.27
CA ASP A 448 0.51 3.18 11.33
C ASP A 448 0.14 3.96 10.05
N VAL A 449 -1.15 4.07 9.75
CA VAL A 449 -1.67 4.71 8.52
C VAL A 449 -1.16 6.15 8.35
N PRO A 450 -1.22 7.04 9.37
CA PRO A 450 -0.77 8.42 9.20
C PRO A 450 0.73 8.54 8.89
N ALA A 451 1.56 7.68 9.50
CA ALA A 451 3.01 7.69 9.27
C ALA A 451 3.35 7.23 7.85
N LEU A 452 2.68 6.17 7.36
CA LEU A 452 2.84 5.68 5.99
C LEU A 452 2.31 6.69 4.96
N TYR A 453 1.18 7.34 5.24
CA TYR A 453 0.61 8.39 4.41
C TYR A 453 1.59 9.55 4.19
N GLU A 454 2.17 10.09 5.27
CA GLU A 454 3.15 11.19 5.17
C GLU A 454 4.45 10.73 4.50
N LYS A 455 4.91 9.50 4.75
CA LYS A 455 6.09 8.94 4.09
C LYS A 455 5.90 8.79 2.58
N LEU A 456 4.72 8.35 2.13
CA LEU A 456 4.38 8.30 0.70
C LEU A 456 4.28 9.71 0.09
N LYS A 457 3.65 10.64 0.80
CA LYS A 457 3.51 12.03 0.35
C LYS A 457 4.85 12.75 0.20
N THR A 458 5.78 12.55 1.14
CA THR A 458 7.15 13.09 1.07
C THR A 458 7.97 12.50 -0.09
N GLN A 459 7.67 11.29 -0.54
CA GLN A 459 8.20 10.72 -1.79
C GLN A 459 7.46 11.21 -3.06
N GLY A 460 6.59 12.21 -2.93
CA GLY A 460 5.79 12.74 -4.05
C GLY A 460 4.70 11.78 -4.52
N VAL A 461 4.25 10.84 -3.68
CA VAL A 461 3.14 9.94 -3.98
C VAL A 461 1.86 10.52 -3.37
N GLU A 462 0.95 11.00 -4.20
CA GLU A 462 -0.38 11.38 -3.73
C GLU A 462 -1.25 10.14 -3.50
N VAL A 463 -1.75 10.00 -2.27
CA VAL A 463 -2.51 8.84 -1.82
C VAL A 463 -3.80 9.25 -1.13
N MET A 464 -4.79 8.37 -1.16
CA MET A 464 -6.04 8.42 -0.42
C MET A 464 -5.98 7.40 0.71
N ALA A 465 -6.33 7.85 1.91
CA ALA A 465 -6.48 7.04 3.11
C ALA A 465 -7.46 7.75 4.07
N GLU A 466 -8.13 7.01 4.95
CA GLU A 466 -9.11 7.54 5.92
C GLU A 466 -8.46 8.23 7.13
N VAL A 467 -7.43 9.06 6.89
CA VAL A 467 -6.61 9.69 7.94
C VAL A 467 -7.47 10.59 8.84
N GLU A 468 -8.43 11.33 8.27
CA GLU A 468 -9.28 12.25 9.04
C GLU A 468 -10.13 11.53 10.09
N ALA A 469 -10.69 10.36 9.76
CA ALA A 469 -11.49 9.57 10.70
C ALA A 469 -10.63 9.09 11.88
N ILE A 470 -9.41 8.65 11.59
CA ILE A 470 -8.43 8.16 12.58
C ILE A 470 -8.01 9.30 13.52
N GLU A 471 -7.69 10.47 12.96
CA GLU A 471 -7.27 11.63 13.75
C GLU A 471 -8.39 12.20 14.64
N ARG A 472 -9.65 12.17 14.18
CA ARG A 472 -10.81 12.55 15.00
C ARG A 472 -10.94 11.70 16.25
N ILE A 473 -10.72 10.40 16.17
CA ILE A 473 -10.78 9.54 17.36
C ILE A 473 -9.58 9.79 18.28
N ARG A 474 -8.38 9.99 17.71
CA ARG A 474 -7.19 10.30 18.51
C ARG A 474 -7.31 11.65 19.24
N THR A 475 -7.97 12.63 18.63
CA THR A 475 -8.24 13.92 19.28
C THR A 475 -9.32 13.80 20.36
N LEU A 476 -10.37 13.00 20.11
CA LEU A 476 -11.40 12.68 21.10
C LEU A 476 -10.81 11.96 22.32
N ASP A 477 -9.99 10.92 22.13
CA ASP A 477 -9.32 10.20 23.22
C ASP A 477 -8.43 11.12 24.06
N ARG A 478 -7.62 11.96 23.40
CA ARG A 478 -6.80 12.96 24.10
C ARG A 478 -7.65 14.00 24.83
N GLY A 479 -8.80 14.40 24.28
CA GLY A 479 -9.75 15.30 24.92
C GLY A 479 -10.36 14.69 26.18
N LEU A 480 -10.93 13.49 26.07
CA LEU A 480 -11.53 12.74 27.18
C LEU A 480 -10.50 12.42 28.26
N SER A 481 -9.28 12.06 27.88
CA SER A 481 -8.16 11.85 28.81
C SER A 481 -7.81 13.11 29.60
N ARG A 482 -7.80 14.28 28.96
CA ARG A 482 -7.55 15.56 29.64
C ARG A 482 -8.67 15.91 30.61
N LEU A 483 -9.93 15.78 30.18
CA LEU A 483 -11.10 15.99 31.06
C LEU A 483 -11.08 15.04 32.26
N PHE A 484 -10.78 13.77 32.02
CA PHE A 484 -10.64 12.77 33.08
C PHE A 484 -9.59 13.18 34.12
N TRP A 485 -8.39 13.61 33.69
CA TRP A 485 -7.35 14.03 34.63
C TRP A 485 -7.73 15.30 35.41
N LEU A 486 -8.39 16.27 34.77
CA LEU A 486 -8.88 17.47 35.46
C LEU A 486 -9.93 17.15 36.53
N ILE A 487 -10.93 16.33 36.18
CA ILE A 487 -11.98 15.91 37.12
C ILE A 487 -11.37 15.02 38.21
N SER A 488 -10.44 14.13 37.86
CA SER A 488 -9.77 13.28 38.83
C SER A 488 -8.97 14.06 39.85
N LEU A 489 -8.26 15.10 39.42
CA LEU A 489 -7.53 15.99 40.33
C LEU A 489 -8.49 16.74 41.26
N LEU A 490 -9.58 17.29 40.72
CA LEU A 490 -10.60 17.99 41.52
C LEU A 490 -11.24 17.05 42.55
N SER A 491 -11.65 15.85 42.14
CA SER A 491 -12.21 14.80 42.98
C SER A 491 -11.22 14.33 44.05
N LEU A 492 -9.94 14.22 43.69
CA LEU A 492 -8.87 13.85 44.61
C LEU A 492 -8.74 14.86 45.74
N PHE A 493 -8.64 16.15 45.41
CA PHE A 493 -8.55 17.22 46.41
C PHE A 493 -9.83 17.36 47.23
N GLY A 494 -10.99 17.34 46.58
CA GLY A 494 -12.30 17.45 47.24
C GLY A 494 -12.57 16.28 48.18
N GLY A 495 -12.40 15.05 47.70
CA GLY A 495 -12.61 13.82 48.48
C GLY A 495 -11.66 13.72 49.68
N THR A 496 -10.37 14.03 49.47
CA THR A 496 -9.39 14.05 50.56
C THR A 496 -9.73 15.13 51.59
N SER A 497 -10.13 16.32 51.16
CA SER A 497 -10.52 17.41 52.07
C SER A 497 -11.74 17.06 52.92
N VAL A 498 -12.76 16.42 52.32
CA VAL A 498 -13.95 15.95 53.04
C VAL A 498 -13.59 14.88 54.07
N LEU A 499 -12.75 13.91 53.69
CA LEU A 499 -12.28 12.86 54.61
C LEU A 499 -11.47 13.44 55.77
N VAL A 500 -10.49 14.31 55.48
CA VAL A 500 -9.66 14.95 56.52
C VAL A 500 -10.53 15.78 57.46
N SER A 501 -11.40 16.64 56.92
CA SER A 501 -12.28 17.51 57.71
C SER A 501 -13.22 16.71 58.62
N SER A 502 -13.80 15.62 58.10
CA SER A 502 -14.76 14.82 58.86
C SER A 502 -14.09 13.93 59.91
N LEU A 503 -12.96 13.28 59.58
CA LEU A 503 -12.20 12.49 60.55
C LEU A 503 -11.62 13.39 61.65
N TYR A 504 -11.14 14.57 61.28
CA TYR A 504 -10.73 15.60 62.23
C TYR A 504 -11.87 15.94 63.20
N ALA A 505 -13.06 16.25 62.67
CA ALA A 505 -14.22 16.61 63.48
C ALA A 505 -14.69 15.45 64.38
N ALA A 506 -14.55 14.20 63.93
CA ALA A 506 -14.86 13.01 64.72
C ALA A 506 -13.90 12.82 65.90
N VAL A 507 -12.60 13.07 65.70
CA VAL A 507 -11.58 13.03 66.76
C VAL A 507 -11.84 14.13 67.80
N GLU A 508 -12.12 15.35 67.35
CA GLU A 508 -12.32 16.50 68.25
C GLU A 508 -13.53 16.29 69.17
N ARG A 509 -14.66 15.80 68.64
CA ARG A 509 -15.85 15.48 69.44
C ARG A 509 -15.60 14.44 70.52
N ARG A 510 -14.57 13.60 70.37
CA ARG A 510 -14.23 12.50 71.29
C ARG A 510 -12.91 12.68 72.01
N ARG A 511 -12.40 13.92 72.03
CA ARG A 511 -11.19 14.30 72.78
C ARG A 511 -11.24 13.87 74.25
N ARG A 512 -12.41 13.97 74.89
CA ARG A 512 -12.63 13.55 76.29
C ARG A 512 -12.58 12.03 76.46
N ASP A 513 -13.32 11.27 75.66
CA ASP A 513 -13.36 9.81 75.70
C ASP A 513 -11.95 9.20 75.48
N LEU A 514 -11.21 9.75 74.51
CA LEU A 514 -9.83 9.34 74.21
C LEU A 514 -8.85 9.72 75.34
N GLY A 515 -9.09 10.85 76.02
CA GLY A 515 -8.36 11.25 77.22
C GLY A 515 -8.55 10.28 78.39
N VAL A 516 -9.80 9.86 78.64
CA VAL A 516 -10.14 8.87 79.69
C VAL A 516 -9.52 7.51 79.40
N LEU A 517 -9.55 7.05 78.14
CA LEU A 517 -8.87 5.81 77.73
C LEU A 517 -7.36 5.86 78.01
N ARG A 518 -6.71 7.01 77.81
CA ARG A 518 -5.29 7.19 78.16
C ARG A 518 -5.04 7.15 79.66
N LEU A 519 -5.95 7.67 80.49
CA LEU A 519 -5.86 7.59 81.95
C LEU A 519 -6.03 6.15 82.48
N LEU A 520 -6.81 5.33 81.76
CA LEU A 520 -7.00 3.89 82.05
C LEU A 520 -5.83 3.00 81.58
N GLY A 521 -4.73 3.58 81.07
CA GLY A 521 -3.51 2.85 80.72
C GLY A 521 -3.35 2.48 79.25
N PHE A 522 -4.18 2.97 78.34
CA PHE A 522 -3.98 2.74 76.90
C PHE A 522 -2.76 3.53 76.37
N ALA A 523 -1.84 2.82 75.72
CA ALA A 523 -0.67 3.41 75.07
C ALA A 523 -1.03 4.37 73.91
N ARG A 524 -0.19 5.40 73.69
CA ARG A 524 -0.33 6.38 72.58
C ARG A 524 -0.54 5.75 71.21
N ARG A 525 0.05 4.57 70.97
CA ARG A 525 -0.09 3.81 69.72
C ARG A 525 -1.54 3.36 69.48
N HIS A 526 -2.28 2.95 70.51
CA HIS A 526 -3.66 2.50 70.34
C HIS A 526 -4.63 3.64 70.00
N VAL A 527 -4.39 4.84 70.55
CA VAL A 527 -5.14 6.06 70.22
C VAL A 527 -4.86 6.52 68.78
N PHE A 528 -3.63 6.29 68.29
CA PHE A 528 -3.25 6.59 66.91
C PHE A 528 -3.92 5.67 65.87
N PHE A 529 -4.01 4.36 66.13
CA PHE A 529 -4.60 3.42 65.15
C PHE A 529 -6.13 3.52 65.04
N PHE A 530 -6.81 4.16 66.00
CA PHE A 530 -8.27 4.24 66.01
C PHE A 530 -8.83 5.08 64.83
N PRO A 531 -8.40 6.33 64.59
CA PRO A 531 -8.83 7.10 63.41
C PRO A 531 -8.41 6.47 62.08
N VAL A 532 -7.25 5.80 62.05
CA VAL A 532 -6.76 5.08 60.87
C VAL A 532 -7.70 3.92 60.52
N ALA A 533 -8.10 3.11 61.51
CA ALA A 533 -9.05 2.02 61.29
C ALA A 533 -10.41 2.54 60.83
N GLN A 534 -10.90 3.65 61.40
CA GLN A 534 -12.17 4.27 60.96
C GLN A 534 -12.10 4.76 59.52
N GLY A 535 -11.03 5.48 59.15
CA GLY A 535 -10.82 5.96 57.80
C GLY A 535 -10.78 4.83 56.78
N LEU A 536 -10.07 3.73 57.10
CA LEU A 536 -10.01 2.55 56.24
C LEU A 536 -11.37 1.86 56.07
N ILE A 537 -12.15 1.71 57.15
CA ILE A 537 -13.50 1.11 57.08
C ILE A 537 -14.44 1.98 56.24
N ILE A 538 -14.47 3.30 56.49
CA ILE A 538 -15.29 4.24 55.72
C ILE A 538 -14.90 4.20 54.25
N SER A 539 -13.61 4.17 53.94
CA SER A 539 -13.15 4.12 52.55
C SER A 539 -13.40 2.81 51.86
N ALA A 540 -13.33 1.68 52.56
CA ALA A 540 -13.75 0.39 52.02
C ALA A 540 -15.25 0.38 51.70
N LEU A 541 -16.09 0.89 52.61
CA LEU A 541 -17.54 1.00 52.41
C LEU A 541 -17.90 1.98 51.28
N GLY A 542 -17.26 3.15 51.25
CA GLY A 542 -17.47 4.15 50.20
C GLY A 542 -16.97 3.69 48.84
N LEU A 543 -15.90 2.90 48.78
CA LEU A 543 -15.44 2.26 47.56
C LEU A 543 -16.44 1.20 47.07
N ALA A 544 -16.95 0.34 47.96
CA ALA A 544 -17.98 -0.63 47.62
C ALA A 544 -19.26 0.06 47.10
N ALA A 545 -19.70 1.13 47.77
CA ALA A 545 -20.84 1.93 47.33
C ALA A 545 -20.56 2.67 46.02
N GLY A 546 -19.33 3.17 45.81
CA GLY A 546 -18.90 3.80 44.56
C GLY A 546 -18.92 2.83 43.37
N PHE A 547 -18.41 1.62 43.55
CA PHE A 547 -18.48 0.56 42.52
C PHE A 547 -19.91 0.09 42.26
N ALA A 548 -20.74 -0.03 43.30
CA ALA A 548 -22.16 -0.36 43.15
C ALA A 548 -22.90 0.74 42.36
N GLY A 549 -22.65 2.02 42.69
CA GLY A 549 -23.18 3.17 41.96
C GLY A 549 -22.71 3.19 40.51
N TYR A 550 -21.42 2.92 40.25
CA TYR A 550 -20.89 2.75 38.90
C TYR A 550 -21.61 1.62 38.16
N GLY A 551 -21.79 0.45 38.77
CA GLY A 551 -22.45 -0.70 38.14
C GLY A 551 -23.90 -0.39 37.77
N ILE A 552 -24.65 0.26 38.66
CA ILE A 552 -26.04 0.68 38.40
C ILE A 552 -26.08 1.68 37.23
N LEU A 553 -25.21 2.69 37.24
CA LEU A 553 -25.21 3.73 36.21
C LEU A 553 -24.69 3.20 34.87
N ALA A 554 -23.67 2.33 34.85
CA ALA A 554 -23.19 1.64 33.66
C ALA A 554 -24.27 0.76 33.04
N LEU A 555 -25.02 0.00 33.86
CA LEU A 555 -26.18 -0.77 33.40
C LEU A 555 -27.27 0.13 32.80
N ALA A 556 -27.56 1.26 33.44
CA ALA A 556 -28.54 2.22 32.94
C ALA A 556 -28.11 2.81 31.59
N ILE A 557 -26.85 3.21 31.46
CA ILE A 557 -26.27 3.74 30.21
C ILE A 557 -26.32 2.67 29.12
N ASN A 558 -25.77 1.49 29.37
CA ASN A 558 -25.71 0.43 28.35
C ASN A 558 -27.10 -0.01 27.88
N ARG A 559 -28.11 0.01 28.76
CA ARG A 559 -29.51 -0.26 28.36
C ARG A 559 -30.14 0.89 27.59
N ALA A 560 -29.91 2.13 28.01
CA ALA A 560 -30.47 3.31 27.34
C ALA A 560 -29.98 3.42 25.89
N PHE A 561 -28.74 3.02 25.63
CA PHE A 561 -28.13 3.07 24.31
C PHE A 561 -28.10 1.72 23.58
N ALA A 562 -28.76 0.68 24.10
CA ALA A 562 -28.68 -0.68 23.58
C ALA A 562 -28.99 -0.82 22.07
N SER A 563 -29.80 0.08 21.51
CA SER A 563 -30.13 0.11 20.08
C SER A 563 -28.97 0.50 19.17
N GLU A 564 -27.91 1.13 19.69
CA GLU A 564 -26.75 1.60 18.92
C GLU A 564 -25.54 0.67 19.01
N LEU A 565 -25.59 -0.36 19.88
CA LEU A 565 -24.50 -1.31 20.09
C LEU A 565 -24.68 -2.58 19.27
N ALA A 566 -23.57 -3.10 18.75
CA ALA A 566 -23.50 -4.44 18.21
C ALA A 566 -23.45 -5.49 19.35
N PRO A 567 -23.79 -6.76 19.09
CA PRO A 567 -23.72 -7.82 20.10
C PRO A 567 -22.31 -7.93 20.70
N GLY A 568 -22.18 -7.68 22.01
CA GLY A 568 -20.91 -7.77 22.73
C GLY A 568 -20.22 -6.43 23.01
N GLU A 569 -20.67 -5.33 22.40
CA GLU A 569 -20.16 -3.99 22.70
C GLU A 569 -20.76 -3.44 24.01
N ALA A 570 -20.04 -2.52 24.66
CA ALA A 570 -20.54 -1.77 25.81
C ALA A 570 -20.02 -0.32 25.78
N PHE A 571 -20.93 0.67 25.85
CA PHE A 571 -20.55 2.09 25.87
C PHE A 571 -19.87 2.49 27.18
N CYS A 572 -20.31 1.90 28.29
CA CYS A 572 -19.71 2.12 29.60
C CYS A 572 -19.22 0.79 30.17
N PHE A 573 -17.91 0.57 30.07
CA PHE A 573 -17.25 -0.60 30.65
C PHE A 573 -15.85 -0.20 31.13
N LEU A 574 -15.50 -0.65 32.34
CA LEU A 574 -14.20 -0.42 32.95
C LEU A 574 -13.39 -1.72 32.88
N PRO A 575 -12.21 -1.72 32.23
CA PRO A 575 -11.37 -2.91 32.19
C PRO A 575 -10.99 -3.38 33.60
N ALA A 576 -11.06 -4.69 33.82
CA ALA A 576 -10.83 -5.29 35.14
C ALA A 576 -9.44 -4.97 35.73
N SER A 577 -8.46 -4.64 34.88
CA SER A 577 -7.12 -4.20 35.27
C SER A 577 -7.09 -2.89 36.06
N TYR A 578 -8.07 -2.00 35.85
CA TYR A 578 -8.12 -0.71 36.55
C TYR A 578 -8.78 -0.81 37.94
N ILE A 579 -9.64 -1.81 38.17
CA ILE A 579 -10.32 -2.02 39.47
C ILE A 579 -9.34 -2.10 40.65
N PRO A 580 -8.27 -2.93 40.62
CA PRO A 580 -7.32 -2.99 41.74
C PRO A 580 -6.52 -1.69 41.89
N LEU A 581 -6.17 -1.03 40.78
CA LEU A 581 -5.43 0.23 40.80
C LEU A 581 -6.21 1.33 41.52
N PHE A 582 -7.48 1.52 41.17
CA PHE A 582 -8.35 2.50 41.85
C PHE A 582 -8.59 2.14 43.31
N SER A 583 -8.80 0.84 43.59
CA SER A 583 -8.99 0.37 44.96
C SER A 583 -7.79 0.67 45.85
N MET A 584 -6.58 0.39 45.35
CA MET A 584 -5.34 0.71 46.05
C MET A 584 -5.16 2.22 46.22
N ALA A 585 -5.41 3.02 45.19
CA ALA A 585 -5.29 4.47 45.26
C ALA A 585 -6.24 5.07 46.31
N THR A 586 -7.53 4.68 46.30
CA THR A 586 -8.51 5.16 47.28
C THR A 586 -8.14 4.77 48.71
N ILE A 587 -7.73 3.51 48.93
CA ILE A 587 -7.30 3.05 50.26
C ILE A 587 -6.04 3.80 50.72
N PHE A 588 -5.09 4.04 49.82
CA PHE A 588 -3.87 4.79 50.13
C PHE A 588 -4.16 6.24 50.52
N LEU A 589 -5.05 6.92 49.79
CA LEU A 589 -5.49 8.28 50.10
C LEU A 589 -6.25 8.36 51.43
N ALA A 590 -7.11 7.38 51.70
CA ALA A 590 -7.79 7.25 52.97
C ALA A 590 -6.81 7.08 54.13
N ALA A 591 -5.79 6.24 53.94
CA ALA A 591 -4.72 6.05 54.92
C ALA A 591 -4.00 7.38 55.18
N LEU A 592 -3.60 8.12 54.14
CA LEU A 592 -2.97 9.44 54.28
C LEU A 592 -3.86 10.45 55.02
N ALA A 593 -5.14 10.56 54.64
CA ALA A 593 -6.09 11.46 55.28
C ALA A 593 -6.28 11.11 56.77
N SER A 594 -6.39 9.82 57.08
CA SER A 594 -6.56 9.33 58.45
C SER A 594 -5.30 9.43 59.29
N LEU A 595 -4.11 9.36 58.70
CA LEU A 595 -2.82 9.60 59.37
C LEU A 595 -2.72 11.03 59.89
N VAL A 596 -3.19 12.02 59.12
CA VAL A 596 -3.24 13.43 59.55
C VAL A 596 -4.13 13.60 60.77
N ALA A 597 -5.32 12.97 60.75
CA ALA A 597 -6.24 12.98 61.91
C ALA A 597 -5.66 12.24 63.12
N ALA A 598 -5.00 11.10 62.90
CA ALA A 598 -4.38 10.28 63.93
C ALA A 598 -3.20 10.98 64.63
N TRP A 599 -2.37 11.70 63.87
CA TRP A 599 -1.27 12.48 64.44
C TRP A 599 -1.81 13.52 65.42
N ARG A 600 -2.87 14.24 65.04
CA ARG A 600 -3.50 15.23 65.91
C ARG A 600 -4.11 14.62 67.17
N ALA A 601 -4.72 13.43 67.09
CA ALA A 601 -5.24 12.71 68.25
C ALA A 601 -4.15 12.39 69.29
N THR A 602 -2.90 12.20 68.87
CA THR A 602 -1.79 11.93 69.80
C THR A 602 -1.27 13.16 70.54
N CYS A 603 -1.54 14.36 70.02
CA CYS A 603 -1.12 15.64 70.63
C CYS A 603 -2.07 16.11 71.75
N ILE A 604 -3.17 15.40 72.02
CA ILE A 604 -4.10 15.74 73.11
C ILE A 604 -3.42 15.46 74.46
N ASP A 605 -3.32 16.46 75.33
CA ASP A 605 -2.78 16.29 76.70
C ASP A 605 -3.86 15.71 77.64
N PRO A 606 -3.63 14.56 78.30
CA PRO A 606 -4.56 14.01 79.29
C PRO A 606 -4.87 14.97 80.44
N ALA A 607 -3.95 15.88 80.77
CA ALA A 607 -4.11 16.83 81.88
C ALA A 607 -5.08 17.98 81.56
N GLU A 608 -5.23 18.37 80.28
CA GLU A 608 -6.20 19.39 79.87
C GLU A 608 -7.65 18.91 80.01
N VAL A 609 -7.89 17.62 79.78
CA VAL A 609 -9.24 17.01 79.85
C VAL A 609 -9.83 17.06 81.27
N ILE A 610 -8.98 17.10 82.30
CA ILE A 610 -9.39 17.20 83.71
C ILE A 610 -9.58 18.67 84.13
N ARG A 611 -8.92 19.63 83.47
CA ARG A 611 -8.98 21.07 83.81
C ARG A 611 -10.20 21.80 83.27
N GLU A 612 -10.90 21.25 82.28
CA GLU A 612 -12.15 21.83 81.73
C GLU A 612 -13.42 21.47 82.54
N GLN A 613 -13.30 21.04 83.80
CA GLN A 613 -14.44 20.77 84.69
C GLN A 613 -14.97 22.01 85.38
#